data_AF-A0A8C5PAU1-F1
#
_entry.id   AF-A0A8C5PAU1-F1
#
_cell.length_a   1.000
_cell.length_b   1.000
_cell.length_c   1.000
_cell.angle_alpha   90.00
_cell.angle_beta   90.00
_cell.angle_gamma   90.00
#
_symmetry.space_group_name_H-M   'P 1'
#
loop_
_entity.id
_entity.type
_entity.pdbx_description
1 polymer ?
#
loop_
_entity_poly.entity_id
_entity_poly.type
_entity_poly.pdbx_seq_one_letter_code
_entity_poly.pdbx_strand_id
1 'polypeptide(L)'
;MMGNAFPCPEMNRGVPKPAEETQDIPKPEGSSQFTGSGVCKWFNVRMGFGFLTMTKRDGIDLETPLDVFVHQSKLHMEGFRSLKEGEQVEFTFKKSSKGLESTHVTGPGGAPCIGSERRPKVKGQPKRRTKGDRCYNCGGFDHHAKECTLPPQPKKCHFCHSPNHMVAQCPSKNTQPGNQQEKPVPEEMEVTPAMAE
;
A
#
# COMPACT_ATOMS: atom_id res chain seq x y z
N MET A 1 54.82 -41.96 -33.27
CA MET A 1 55.29 -41.05 -32.20
C MET A 1 54.28 -41.12 -31.08
N MET A 2 54.73 -41.58 -29.92
CA MET A 2 53.97 -41.69 -28.68
C MET A 2 53.54 -40.30 -28.21
N GLY A 3 52.25 -40.14 -27.92
CA GLY A 3 51.66 -38.92 -27.35
C GLY A 3 50.86 -39.28 -26.11
N ASN A 4 51.45 -39.03 -24.96
CA ASN A 4 51.06 -39.50 -23.65
C ASN A 4 49.68 -39.03 -23.15
N ALA A 5 49.17 -39.83 -22.21
CA ALA A 5 47.98 -39.59 -21.41
C ALA A 5 48.03 -38.29 -20.60
N PHE A 6 46.86 -37.66 -20.43
CA PHE A 6 46.47 -37.03 -19.15
C PHE A 6 44.94 -37.18 -18.96
N PRO A 7 44.48 -37.87 -17.90
CA PRO A 7 43.07 -37.95 -17.56
C PRO A 7 42.56 -36.60 -17.02
N CYS A 8 41.35 -36.21 -17.42
CA CYS A 8 40.62 -35.10 -16.81
C CYS A 8 40.50 -35.33 -15.28
N PRO A 9 40.80 -34.33 -14.45
CA PRO A 9 40.49 -34.42 -13.02
C PRO A 9 38.97 -34.39 -12.81
N GLU A 10 38.45 -35.41 -12.13
CA GLU A 10 37.13 -35.44 -11.53
C GLU A 10 36.96 -34.24 -10.61
N MET A 11 36.21 -33.23 -11.07
CA MET A 11 35.70 -32.21 -10.18
C MET A 11 34.57 -32.83 -9.33
N ASN A 12 34.90 -33.08 -8.07
CA ASN A 12 33.98 -33.36 -6.99
C ASN A 12 32.87 -32.30 -6.97
N ARG A 13 31.71 -32.60 -7.58
CA ARG A 13 30.47 -31.86 -7.33
C ARG A 13 29.91 -32.34 -6.00
N GLY A 14 30.51 -31.81 -4.94
CA GLY A 14 29.94 -31.88 -3.59
C GLY A 14 28.53 -31.32 -3.64
N VAL A 15 27.59 -32.15 -3.21
CA VAL A 15 26.19 -31.83 -2.95
C VAL A 15 26.14 -30.70 -1.92
N PRO A 16 25.60 -29.50 -2.23
CA PRO A 16 25.09 -28.63 -1.18
C PRO A 16 23.74 -29.18 -0.73
N LYS A 17 23.67 -29.54 0.54
CA LYS A 17 22.47 -29.93 1.29
C LYS A 17 21.34 -28.90 1.08
N PRO A 18 20.06 -29.30 1.09
CA PRO A 18 18.98 -28.34 1.25
C PRO A 18 19.16 -27.66 2.60
N ALA A 19 19.53 -26.37 2.58
CA ALA A 19 19.41 -25.50 3.74
C ALA A 19 17.91 -25.26 3.94
N GLU A 20 17.28 -26.20 4.64
CA GLU A 20 16.07 -25.94 5.40
C GLU A 20 16.46 -24.88 6.43
N GLU A 21 16.28 -23.62 6.06
CA GLU A 21 16.38 -22.48 6.97
C GLU A 21 15.13 -22.54 7.86
N THR A 22 15.13 -23.49 8.80
CA THR A 22 14.34 -23.39 10.02
C THR A 22 14.84 -22.13 10.71
N GLN A 23 14.11 -21.04 10.53
CA GLN A 23 14.32 -19.83 11.30
C GLN A 23 14.04 -20.19 12.75
N ASP A 24 15.12 -20.48 13.47
CA ASP A 24 15.19 -20.57 14.91
C ASP A 24 14.59 -19.27 15.47
N ILE A 25 13.33 -19.35 15.88
CA ILE A 25 12.66 -18.30 16.63
C ILE A 25 13.32 -18.36 18.01
N PRO A 26 14.15 -17.37 18.42
CA PRO A 26 14.66 -17.37 19.77
C PRO A 26 13.46 -17.28 20.71
N LYS A 27 13.17 -18.34 21.46
CA LYS A 27 12.23 -18.31 22.59
C LYS A 27 12.81 -17.34 23.61
N PRO A 28 12.20 -16.16 23.85
CA PRO A 28 12.57 -15.40 25.02
C PRO A 28 11.88 -16.08 26.20
N GLU A 29 12.68 -16.82 26.95
CA GLU A 29 12.42 -17.17 28.34
C GLU A 29 11.83 -15.97 29.13
N GLY A 30 10.61 -16.16 29.65
CA GLY A 30 10.10 -15.41 30.80
C GLY A 30 9.28 -14.12 30.60
N SER A 31 8.90 -13.72 29.38
CA SER A 31 8.00 -12.56 29.20
C SER A 31 6.55 -13.01 29.02
N SER A 32 5.62 -12.58 29.89
CA SER A 32 4.17 -12.83 29.75
C SER A 32 3.64 -12.30 28.41
N GLN A 33 3.60 -13.16 27.40
CA GLN A 33 3.01 -12.88 26.09
C GLN A 33 1.57 -13.39 26.07
N PHE A 34 0.67 -12.56 25.58
CA PHE A 34 -0.75 -12.85 25.44
C PHE A 34 -1.09 -12.90 23.96
N THR A 35 -2.12 -13.67 23.60
CA THR A 35 -2.63 -13.72 22.23
C THR A 35 -3.88 -12.85 22.10
N GLY A 36 -4.03 -12.19 20.97
CA GLY A 36 -5.19 -11.35 20.68
C GLY A 36 -5.51 -11.31 19.20
N SER A 37 -6.77 -11.01 18.90
CA SER A 37 -7.22 -10.72 17.54
C SER A 37 -7.93 -9.39 17.53
N GLY A 38 -7.86 -8.69 16.41
CA GLY A 38 -8.47 -7.38 16.29
C GLY A 38 -8.39 -6.83 14.88
N VAL A 39 -8.52 -5.51 14.79
CA VAL A 39 -8.47 -4.77 13.54
C VAL A 39 -7.41 -3.67 13.62
N CYS A 40 -6.76 -3.37 12.51
CA CYS A 40 -5.85 -2.23 12.44
C CYS A 40 -6.64 -0.91 12.50
N LYS A 41 -6.46 -0.14 13.57
CA LYS A 41 -7.11 1.16 13.78
C LYS A 41 -6.56 2.19 12.81
N TRP A 42 -5.23 2.29 12.75
CA TRP A 42 -4.51 3.13 11.81
C TRP A 42 -3.05 2.71 11.76
N PHE A 43 -2.41 2.94 10.62
CA PHE A 43 -0.99 2.67 10.43
C PHE A 43 -0.32 3.79 9.65
N ASN A 44 0.71 4.39 10.25
CA ASN A 44 1.52 5.38 9.57
C ASN A 44 2.62 4.69 8.78
N VAL A 45 2.36 4.52 7.48
CA VAL A 45 3.26 3.86 6.54
C VAL A 45 4.64 4.54 6.42
N ARG A 46 4.69 5.86 6.62
CA ARG A 46 5.95 6.62 6.55
C ARG A 46 6.81 6.44 7.79
N MET A 47 6.18 6.38 8.97
CA MET A 47 6.88 6.22 10.24
C MET A 47 7.07 4.76 10.64
N GLY A 48 6.32 3.84 10.04
CA GLY A 48 6.43 2.40 10.29
C GLY A 48 5.81 1.96 11.62
N PHE A 49 4.82 2.68 12.15
CA PHE A 49 4.10 2.28 13.36
C PHE A 49 2.62 2.61 13.26
N GLY A 50 1.82 1.99 14.11
CA GLY A 50 0.39 2.17 14.18
C GLY A 50 -0.21 1.66 15.47
N PHE A 51 -1.53 1.58 15.49
CA PHE A 51 -2.28 0.98 16.58
C PHE A 51 -3.31 -0.02 16.03
N LEU A 52 -3.48 -1.10 16.77
CA LEU A 52 -4.49 -2.12 16.56
C LEU A 52 -5.56 -1.96 17.63
N THR A 53 -6.81 -2.14 17.24
CA THR A 53 -7.95 -2.25 18.15
C THR A 53 -8.16 -3.74 18.42
N MET A 54 -7.78 -4.21 19.61
CA MET A 54 -8.00 -5.58 20.04
C MET A 54 -9.47 -5.79 20.40
N THR A 55 -10.11 -6.77 19.75
CA THR A 55 -11.51 -7.14 20.00
C THR A 55 -11.62 -8.48 20.74
N LYS A 56 -10.63 -9.36 20.61
CA LYS A 56 -10.58 -10.62 21.36
C LYS A 56 -9.21 -10.81 22.01
N ARG A 57 -9.20 -11.37 23.21
CA ARG A 57 -7.99 -11.79 23.95
C ARG A 57 -8.11 -13.26 24.27
N ASP A 58 -7.11 -14.05 23.89
CA ASP A 58 -7.04 -15.49 24.16
C ASP A 58 -8.35 -16.24 23.80
N GLY A 59 -8.97 -15.82 22.70
CA GLY A 59 -10.24 -16.38 22.20
C GLY A 59 -11.52 -15.83 22.84
N ILE A 60 -11.42 -14.96 23.84
CA ILE A 60 -12.55 -14.36 24.55
C ILE A 60 -12.84 -12.97 23.96
N ASP A 61 -14.10 -12.71 23.61
CA ASP A 61 -14.55 -11.38 23.15
C ASP A 61 -14.45 -10.36 24.30
N LEU A 62 -13.84 -9.21 24.02
CA LEU A 62 -13.69 -8.11 24.96
C LEU A 62 -14.84 -7.12 24.80
N GLU A 63 -15.52 -6.82 25.91
CA GLU A 63 -16.56 -5.78 25.93
C GLU A 63 -16.00 -4.39 25.63
N THR A 64 -14.78 -4.11 26.09
CA THR A 64 -14.07 -2.86 25.81
C THR A 64 -12.89 -3.13 24.84
N PRO A 65 -12.89 -2.53 23.65
CA PRO A 65 -11.76 -2.64 22.74
C PRO A 65 -10.52 -1.97 23.34
N LEU A 66 -9.37 -2.62 23.22
CA LEU A 66 -8.11 -2.12 23.76
C LEU A 66 -7.15 -1.74 22.63
N ASP A 67 -6.48 -0.60 22.78
CA ASP A 67 -5.48 -0.14 21.81
C ASP A 67 -4.13 -0.84 22.08
N VAL A 68 -3.57 -1.47 21.04
CA VAL A 68 -2.29 -2.17 21.06
C VAL A 68 -1.34 -1.50 20.09
N PHE A 69 -0.17 -1.08 20.58
CA PHE A 69 0.86 -0.47 19.75
C PHE A 69 1.50 -1.50 18.83
N VAL A 70 1.64 -1.16 17.54
CA VAL A 70 2.29 -2.02 16.54
C VAL A 70 3.43 -1.29 15.83
N HIS A 71 4.54 -2.00 15.65
CA HIS A 71 5.70 -1.54 14.90
C HIS A 71 5.92 -2.40 13.65
N GLN A 72 6.37 -1.80 12.55
CA GLN A 72 6.54 -2.47 11.26
C GLN A 72 7.45 -3.70 11.36
N SER A 73 8.45 -3.71 12.25
CA SER A 73 9.38 -4.84 12.40
C SER A 73 8.73 -6.09 12.98
N LYS A 74 7.50 -5.98 13.52
CA LYS A 74 6.75 -7.08 14.11
C LYS A 74 5.69 -7.65 13.16
N LEU A 75 5.51 -7.04 11.98
CA LEU A 75 4.57 -7.48 10.96
C LEU A 75 5.13 -8.66 10.18
N HIS A 76 4.39 -9.76 10.15
CA HIS A 76 4.65 -10.93 9.34
C HIS A 76 4.17 -10.69 7.90
N MET A 77 5.08 -10.18 7.07
CA MET A 77 4.90 -10.08 5.62
C MET A 77 6.24 -9.90 4.91
N GLU A 78 6.27 -10.26 3.64
CA GLU A 78 7.43 -10.06 2.78
C GLU A 78 7.44 -8.66 2.17
N GLY A 79 8.64 -8.09 2.02
CA GLY A 79 8.82 -6.78 1.39
C GLY A 79 8.47 -5.60 2.30
N PHE A 80 7.53 -4.77 1.87
CA PHE A 80 7.24 -3.49 2.52
C PHE A 80 6.18 -3.62 3.62
N ARG A 81 6.65 -3.65 4.87
CA ARG A 81 5.87 -3.89 6.09
C ARG A 81 4.90 -2.75 6.41
N SER A 82 3.61 -2.95 6.13
CA SER A 82 2.55 -1.99 6.45
C SER A 82 1.24 -2.68 6.78
N LEU A 83 0.25 -1.96 7.30
CA LEU A 83 -1.10 -2.48 7.53
C LEU A 83 -2.14 -1.57 6.85
N LYS A 84 -3.25 -2.17 6.41
CA LYS A 84 -4.41 -1.42 5.94
C LYS A 84 -5.34 -1.09 7.12
N GLU A 85 -5.92 0.09 7.10
CA GLU A 85 -6.95 0.48 8.06
C GLU A 85 -8.18 -0.44 7.94
N GLY A 86 -8.65 -0.96 9.06
CA GLY A 86 -9.74 -1.94 9.12
C GLY A 86 -9.35 -3.38 8.77
N GLU A 87 -8.07 -3.66 8.52
CA GLU A 87 -7.58 -5.02 8.27
C GLU A 87 -7.67 -5.89 9.52
N GLN A 88 -8.22 -7.10 9.37
CA GLN A 88 -8.26 -8.09 10.45
C GLN A 88 -6.87 -8.70 10.66
N VAL A 89 -6.45 -8.75 11.92
CA VAL A 89 -5.12 -9.24 12.30
C VAL A 89 -5.19 -10.07 13.58
N GLU A 90 -4.31 -11.05 13.63
CA GLU A 90 -4.01 -11.86 14.82
C GLU A 90 -2.61 -11.47 15.30
N PHE A 91 -2.43 -11.33 16.60
CA PHE A 91 -1.17 -10.86 17.13
C PHE A 91 -0.92 -11.35 18.55
N THR A 92 0.36 -11.49 18.87
CA THR A 92 0.81 -11.63 20.24
C THR A 92 1.20 -10.27 20.77
N PHE A 93 0.88 -9.96 22.02
CA PHE A 93 1.23 -8.71 22.67
C PHE A 93 1.78 -8.95 24.08
N LYS A 94 2.54 -7.98 24.56
CA LYS A 94 3.09 -7.94 25.91
C LYS A 94 2.71 -6.64 26.59
N LYS A 95 2.68 -6.65 27.92
CA LYS A 95 2.56 -5.42 28.71
C LYS A 95 3.93 -4.77 28.85
N SER A 96 4.06 -3.54 28.38
CA SER A 96 5.27 -2.73 28.43
C SER A 96 5.02 -1.48 29.27
N SER A 97 6.07 -0.72 29.61
CA SER A 97 5.96 0.52 30.40
C SER A 97 5.11 1.59 29.73
N LYS A 98 4.94 1.52 28.40
CA LYS A 98 4.14 2.45 27.58
C LYS A 98 2.72 1.96 27.27
N GLY A 99 2.33 0.79 27.78
CA GLY A 99 1.05 0.14 27.46
C GLY A 99 1.22 -1.20 26.77
N LEU A 100 0.20 -1.62 26.02
CA LEU A 100 0.21 -2.89 25.29
C LEU A 100 1.00 -2.74 23.99
N GLU A 101 1.96 -3.64 23.76
CA GLU A 101 2.83 -3.64 22.58
C GLU A 101 2.77 -5.01 21.89
N SER A 102 2.56 -5.01 20.57
CA SER A 102 2.59 -6.24 19.76
C SER A 102 4.02 -6.79 19.64
N THR A 103 4.20 -8.08 19.86
CA THR A 103 5.47 -8.80 19.61
C THR A 103 5.50 -9.47 18.25
N HIS A 104 4.37 -9.96 17.74
CA HIS A 104 4.23 -10.59 16.43
C HIS A 104 2.82 -10.34 15.91
N VAL A 105 2.69 -10.01 14.62
CA VAL A 105 1.40 -9.66 13.99
C VAL A 105 1.29 -10.38 12.65
N THR A 106 0.21 -11.14 12.48
CA THR A 106 -0.15 -11.89 11.28
C THR A 106 -1.56 -11.51 10.82
N GLY A 107 -1.89 -11.88 9.59
CA GLY A 107 -3.28 -11.91 9.14
C GLY A 107 -4.07 -13.03 9.83
N PRO A 108 -5.38 -13.15 9.52
CA PRO A 108 -6.22 -14.21 10.06
C PRO A 108 -5.68 -15.59 9.68
N GLY A 109 -5.64 -16.52 10.64
CA GLY A 109 -5.12 -17.88 10.42
C GLY A 109 -3.62 -17.94 10.11
N GLY A 110 -2.84 -16.95 10.53
CA GLY A 110 -1.39 -16.90 10.30
C GLY A 110 -0.96 -16.48 8.89
N ALA A 111 -1.89 -16.02 8.05
CA ALA A 111 -1.57 -15.50 6.72
C ALA A 111 -0.64 -14.28 6.80
N PRO A 112 0.14 -13.96 5.74
CA PRO A 112 0.83 -12.69 5.67
C PRO A 112 -0.18 -11.54 5.68
N CYS A 113 0.17 -10.43 6.34
CA CYS A 113 -0.68 -9.24 6.35
C CYS A 113 -0.86 -8.68 4.92
N ILE A 114 -2.02 -8.09 4.63
CA ILE A 114 -2.39 -7.54 3.31
C ILE A 114 -1.55 -6.30 3.01
N GLY A 115 -1.45 -5.41 4.00
CA GLY A 115 -0.70 -4.17 3.91
C GLY A 115 -1.39 -3.03 3.16
N SER A 116 -0.80 -1.85 3.26
CA SER A 116 -1.41 -0.62 2.73
C SER A 116 -1.29 -0.54 1.20
N GLU A 117 -2.39 -0.18 0.53
CA GLU A 117 -2.42 0.09 -0.91
C GLU A 117 -1.54 1.31 -1.28
N ARG A 118 -1.26 2.16 -0.29
CA ARG A 118 -0.36 3.32 -0.40
C ARG A 118 1.09 2.91 -0.12
N ARG A 119 1.69 2.16 -1.04
CA ARG A 119 3.16 2.03 -1.06
C ARG A 119 3.76 3.44 -1.24
N PRO A 120 4.62 3.93 -0.32
CA PRO A 120 5.32 5.18 -0.52
C PRO A 120 6.05 5.09 -1.86
N LYS A 121 5.78 6.02 -2.78
CA LYS A 121 6.54 6.12 -4.03
C LYS A 121 8.01 6.26 -3.66
N VAL A 122 8.78 5.20 -3.85
CA VAL A 122 10.23 5.24 -3.73
C VAL A 122 10.70 6.35 -4.66
N LYS A 123 11.34 7.40 -4.12
CA LYS A 123 11.96 8.43 -4.94
C LYS A 123 12.98 7.74 -5.84
N GLY A 124 12.73 7.70 -7.15
CA GLY A 124 13.60 7.04 -8.13
C GLY A 124 12.96 5.91 -8.96
N GLN A 125 11.76 5.43 -8.61
CA GLN A 125 11.00 4.55 -9.52
C GLN A 125 10.34 5.40 -10.63
N PRO A 126 10.46 5.01 -11.92
CA PRO A 126 9.70 5.66 -12.98
C PRO A 126 8.23 5.56 -12.61
N LYS A 127 7.52 6.69 -12.58
CA LYS A 127 6.05 6.67 -12.42
C LYS A 127 5.54 5.66 -13.44
N ARG A 128 4.95 4.53 -13.00
CA ARG A 128 4.23 3.62 -13.92
C ARG A 128 3.39 4.53 -14.80
N ARG A 129 3.69 4.55 -16.10
CA ARG A 129 3.04 5.44 -17.06
C ARG A 129 1.54 5.26 -16.89
N THR A 130 0.91 6.22 -16.22
CA THR A 130 -0.50 6.15 -15.85
C THR A 130 -1.29 6.12 -17.15
N LYS A 131 -2.04 5.04 -17.38
CA LYS A 131 -3.14 4.87 -18.35
C LYS A 131 -3.45 6.17 -19.12
N GLY A 132 -2.69 6.48 -20.18
CA GLY A 132 -2.79 7.82 -20.78
C GLY A 132 -1.66 8.32 -21.68
N ASP A 133 -0.52 7.64 -21.80
CA ASP A 133 0.50 7.99 -22.81
C ASP A 133 0.08 7.51 -24.20
N ARG A 134 -1.04 8.05 -24.68
CA ARG A 134 -1.49 7.90 -26.06
C ARG A 134 -0.98 9.07 -26.87
N CYS A 135 -0.64 8.80 -28.12
CA CYS A 135 -0.38 9.82 -29.12
C CYS A 135 -1.54 10.81 -29.19
N TYR A 136 -1.27 12.10 -28.94
CA TYR A 136 -2.29 13.15 -29.01
C TYR A 136 -2.83 13.40 -30.42
N ASN A 137 -2.17 12.85 -31.44
CA ASN A 137 -2.59 12.95 -32.83
C ASN A 137 -3.52 11.79 -33.25
N CYS A 138 -3.10 10.54 -33.02
CA CYS A 138 -3.82 9.35 -33.51
C CYS A 138 -4.41 8.45 -32.43
N GLY A 139 -4.03 8.62 -31.16
CA GLY A 139 -4.46 7.78 -30.04
C GLY A 139 -3.66 6.48 -29.85
N GLY A 140 -2.66 6.20 -30.68
CA GLY A 140 -1.78 5.03 -30.56
C GLY A 140 -0.94 5.03 -29.27
N PHE A 141 -0.55 3.84 -28.79
CA PHE A 141 0.15 3.69 -27.50
C PHE A 141 1.68 3.63 -27.64
N ASP A 142 2.19 3.42 -28.86
CA ASP A 142 3.60 3.14 -29.12
C ASP A 142 4.45 4.38 -29.45
N HIS A 143 3.86 5.56 -29.53
CA HIS A 143 4.56 6.81 -29.86
C HIS A 143 3.86 8.04 -29.31
N HIS A 144 4.59 9.15 -29.21
CA HIS A 144 4.00 10.47 -28.91
C HIS A 144 3.67 11.24 -30.20
N ALA A 145 2.84 12.28 -30.10
CA ALA A 145 2.41 13.06 -31.27
C ALA A 145 3.54 13.65 -32.12
N LYS A 146 4.73 13.84 -31.54
CA LYS A 146 5.93 14.33 -32.25
C LYS A 146 6.53 13.28 -33.19
N GLU A 147 6.28 12.01 -32.93
CA GLU A 147 6.78 10.84 -33.67
C GLU A 147 5.66 10.17 -34.47
N CYS A 148 4.48 10.79 -34.53
CA CYS A 148 3.34 10.26 -35.25
C CYS A 148 3.55 10.46 -36.75
N THR A 149 3.56 9.36 -37.51
CA THR A 149 3.68 9.37 -38.97
C THR A 149 2.41 9.81 -39.69
N LEU A 150 1.28 9.94 -38.98
CA LEU A 150 0.03 10.43 -39.53
C LEU A 150 0.03 11.95 -39.61
N PRO A 151 -0.61 12.54 -40.65
CA PRO A 151 -0.77 13.97 -40.75
C PRO A 151 -1.53 14.52 -39.53
N PRO A 152 -1.36 15.82 -39.19
CA PRO A 152 -2.03 16.43 -38.04
C PRO A 152 -3.56 16.26 -38.13
N GLN A 153 -4.11 15.54 -37.15
CA GLN A 153 -5.53 15.28 -37.01
C GLN A 153 -6.20 16.37 -36.18
N PRO A 154 -7.50 16.63 -36.38
CA PRO A 154 -8.25 17.57 -35.54
C PRO A 154 -8.18 17.15 -34.07
N LYS A 155 -8.02 18.11 -33.17
CA LYS A 155 -7.89 17.87 -31.72
C LYS A 155 -9.16 17.19 -31.20
N LYS A 156 -8.98 16.11 -30.43
CA LYS A 156 -10.07 15.33 -29.83
C LYS A 156 -9.96 15.40 -28.31
N CYS A 157 -11.08 15.22 -27.62
CA CYS A 157 -11.11 15.06 -26.18
C CYS A 157 -10.17 13.91 -25.74
N HIS A 158 -9.20 14.20 -24.88
CA HIS A 158 -8.24 13.18 -24.40
C HIS A 158 -8.86 12.09 -23.52
N PHE A 159 -10.11 12.28 -23.07
CA PHE A 159 -10.85 11.31 -22.26
C PHE A 159 -11.73 10.38 -23.12
N CYS A 160 -12.66 10.94 -23.91
CA CYS A 160 -13.62 10.16 -24.71
C CYS A 160 -13.36 10.13 -26.22
N HIS A 161 -12.32 10.82 -26.71
CA HIS A 161 -11.96 10.98 -28.14
C HIS A 161 -13.01 11.67 -29.02
N SER A 162 -14.01 12.34 -28.43
CA SER A 162 -14.94 13.16 -29.20
C SER A 162 -14.22 14.32 -29.89
N PRO A 163 -14.51 14.59 -31.17
CA PRO A 163 -13.99 15.76 -31.87
C PRO A 163 -14.73 17.06 -31.52
N ASN A 164 -15.87 16.99 -30.81
CA ASN A 164 -16.76 18.13 -30.59
C ASN A 164 -16.43 18.95 -29.33
N HIS A 165 -15.59 18.44 -28.43
CA HIS A 165 -15.24 19.15 -27.20
C HIS A 165 -13.84 18.79 -26.74
N MET A 166 -13.25 19.65 -25.92
CA MET A 166 -12.00 19.36 -25.23
C MET A 166 -12.27 18.74 -23.85
N VAL A 167 -11.25 18.13 -23.23
CA VAL A 167 -11.38 17.44 -21.93
C VAL A 167 -11.98 18.29 -20.81
N ALA A 168 -11.84 19.62 -20.89
CA ALA A 168 -12.41 20.57 -19.94
C ALA A 168 -13.94 20.62 -19.98
N GLN A 169 -14.54 20.28 -21.12
CA GLN A 169 -15.99 20.32 -21.36
C GLN A 169 -16.53 18.90 -21.61
N CYS A 170 -15.80 17.87 -21.17
CA CYS A 170 -16.17 16.49 -21.46
C CYS A 170 -17.29 16.04 -20.52
N PRO A 171 -18.50 15.75 -21.05
CA PRO A 171 -19.64 15.36 -20.22
C PRO A 171 -19.36 14.07 -19.45
N SER A 172 -18.62 13.14 -20.05
CA SER A 172 -18.24 11.86 -19.44
C SER A 172 -17.22 11.98 -18.31
N LYS A 173 -16.52 13.13 -18.18
CA LYS A 173 -15.56 13.38 -17.10
C LYS A 173 -16.23 14.01 -15.88
N ASN A 174 -17.38 14.67 -16.05
CA ASN A 174 -18.11 15.36 -14.98
C ASN A 174 -18.95 14.42 -14.09
N THR A 175 -19.11 13.14 -14.50
CA THR A 175 -19.90 12.13 -13.77
C THR A 175 -19.05 11.26 -12.81
N GLN A 176 -17.77 11.59 -12.59
CA GLN A 176 -16.93 10.89 -11.61
C GLN A 176 -17.08 11.54 -10.22
N PRO A 177 -17.51 10.82 -9.17
CA PRO A 177 -17.51 11.34 -7.81
C PRO A 177 -16.07 11.40 -7.32
N GLY A 178 -15.48 12.59 -7.21
CA GLY A 178 -14.16 12.73 -6.62
C GLY A 178 -13.31 13.93 -7.02
N ASN A 179 -13.85 15.01 -7.59
CA ASN A 179 -13.11 16.27 -7.62
C ASN A 179 -13.99 17.51 -7.80
N GLN A 180 -14.85 17.80 -6.81
CA GLN A 180 -15.29 19.17 -6.57
C GLN A 180 -14.98 19.48 -5.11
N GLN A 181 -13.91 20.24 -4.90
CA GLN A 181 -13.65 20.91 -3.65
C GLN A 181 -14.58 22.12 -3.64
N GLU A 182 -15.83 21.90 -3.24
CA GLU A 182 -16.78 22.97 -2.97
C GLU A 182 -16.25 23.77 -1.78
N LYS A 183 -15.73 24.97 -2.07
CA LYS A 183 -15.48 25.98 -1.05
C LYS A 183 -16.84 26.53 -0.62
N PRO A 184 -17.20 26.53 0.68
CA PRO A 184 -18.38 27.24 1.13
C PRO A 184 -18.18 28.75 0.87
N VAL A 185 -19.17 29.35 0.21
CA VAL A 185 -19.31 30.79 0.05
C VAL A 185 -19.65 31.37 1.43
N PRO A 186 -18.97 32.41 1.92
CA PRO A 186 -19.41 33.09 3.15
C PRO A 186 -20.72 33.81 2.85
N GLU A 187 -21.75 33.46 3.60
CA GLU A 187 -23.07 34.07 3.61
C GLU A 187 -22.96 35.55 3.99
N GLU A 188 -23.38 36.42 3.09
CA GLU A 188 -23.35 37.87 3.27
C GLU A 188 -24.42 38.28 4.28
N MET A 189 -23.96 38.91 5.36
CA MET A 189 -24.78 39.42 6.45
C MET A 189 -25.60 40.62 5.96
N GLU A 190 -26.90 40.41 5.70
CA GLU A 190 -27.84 41.49 5.43
C GLU A 190 -28.05 42.33 6.69
N VAL A 191 -27.51 43.55 6.68
CA VAL A 191 -27.71 44.54 7.74
C VAL A 191 -29.01 45.27 7.45
N THR A 192 -30.07 45.00 8.22
CA THR A 192 -31.31 45.76 8.19
C THR A 192 -31.08 47.16 8.77
N PRO A 193 -31.39 48.27 8.07
CA PRO A 193 -31.38 49.59 8.69
C PRO A 193 -32.66 49.79 9.53
N ALA A 194 -32.48 50.05 10.82
CA ALA A 194 -33.54 50.52 11.71
C ALA A 194 -33.95 51.94 11.29
N MET A 195 -35.16 52.08 10.72
CA MET A 195 -35.81 53.38 10.58
C MET A 195 -36.39 53.80 11.92
N ALA A 196 -36.11 55.05 12.29
CA ALA A 196 -36.63 55.73 13.46
C ALA A 196 -38.01 56.34 13.15
N GLU A 197 -38.96 56.16 14.07
CA GLU A 197 -40.07 57.09 14.37
C GLU A 197 -40.24 57.17 15.89
#